data_AF-A0A662FX72-F1
#
_entry.id   AF-A0A662FX72-F1
#
_cell.length_a   1.000
_cell.length_b   1.000
_cell.length_c   1.000
_cell.angle_alpha   90.00
_cell.angle_beta   90.00
_cell.angle_gamma   90.00
#
_symmetry.space_group_name_H-M   'P 1'
#
loop_
_entity.id
_entity.type
_entity.pdbx_description
1 polymer ?
#
loop_
_entity_poly.entity_id
_entity_poly.type
_entity_poly.pdbx_seq_one_letter_code
_entity_poly.pdbx_strand_id
1 'polypeptide(L)'
;MYSLVVPPQGSLIRDLVLTAYSVFTDYELFNAYVSLTGERLLINADENVVKAFLKEIFSMAIENAKLKTEKLKVYSPAIHKNDGQVLQKLSPNIGINIVDEDYLSCALKLLRWAEEDVVKNYDRWIEQLSMIEVSRKNIKLGDGSYANLQPFKIEKYEYGKGFGNFKIKLDYRLSREWLSLAIAGFVLSYSCFAGGEIILTPLPEEIFLRALNDRSYRDSIKIMTDAKTTIHALYGEKGLYLVPSRLALPPSPTVAYLLLLGLHTYTEYYRSLSLESIPQYIILRILYSGQTFTLRERTELNIQPILRFAESLAKNVSDFKSIVRDLEDFLRCTIKLAGGRNTYCTNRYGSYTVCHRIAQTLYQAILGSRKPEQLIYLMARTTPENSPLRREGLLKGIYDALSSLSK
;
A
#
# COMPACT_ATOMS: atom_id res chain seq x y z
N MET A 1 5.81 28.80 -13.15
CA MET A 1 5.01 27.57 -13.31
C MET A 1 5.94 26.43 -13.72
N TYR A 2 5.96 25.35 -12.95
CA TYR A 2 6.76 24.15 -13.19
C TYR A 2 5.86 23.03 -13.70
N SER A 3 6.41 22.11 -14.51
CA SER A 3 5.66 21.02 -15.14
C SER A 3 6.44 19.72 -15.03
N LEU A 4 6.12 18.90 -14.03
CA LEU A 4 6.70 17.56 -13.90
C LEU A 4 5.87 16.57 -14.71
N VAL A 5 6.50 15.64 -15.42
CA VAL A 5 5.77 14.60 -16.17
C VAL A 5 5.41 13.45 -15.26
N VAL A 6 4.33 12.76 -15.61
CA VAL A 6 3.88 11.55 -14.95
C VAL A 6 3.94 10.39 -15.97
N PRO A 7 4.51 9.23 -15.60
CA PRO A 7 4.61 8.09 -16.52
C PRO A 7 3.25 7.61 -17.06
N PRO A 8 3.21 6.84 -18.16
CA PRO A 8 1.97 6.40 -18.79
C PRO A 8 1.00 5.66 -17.83
N GLN A 9 -0.29 5.88 -18.05
CA GLN A 9 -1.36 5.24 -17.28
C GLN A 9 -1.29 3.71 -17.32
N GLY A 10 -1.66 3.09 -16.19
CA GLY A 10 -1.63 1.64 -16.03
C GLY A 10 -0.26 1.03 -15.70
N SER A 11 0.81 1.83 -15.64
CA SER A 11 2.13 1.35 -15.22
C SER A 11 2.34 1.42 -13.71
N LEU A 12 3.01 0.44 -13.12
CA LEU A 12 3.52 0.47 -11.75
C LEU A 12 4.41 1.68 -11.53
N ILE A 13 5.25 2.04 -12.51
CA ILE A 13 6.11 3.22 -12.38
C ILE A 13 5.28 4.49 -12.20
N ARG A 14 4.11 4.62 -12.84
CA ARG A 14 3.16 5.70 -12.56
C ARG A 14 2.63 5.63 -11.13
N ASP A 15 2.19 4.46 -10.68
CA ASP A 15 1.66 4.28 -9.32
C ASP A 15 2.71 4.68 -8.26
N LEU A 16 3.98 4.29 -8.44
CA LEU A 16 5.08 4.67 -7.56
C LEU A 16 5.33 6.18 -7.60
N VAL A 17 5.35 6.79 -8.78
CA VAL A 17 5.58 8.23 -8.93
C VAL A 17 4.45 9.04 -8.32
N LEU A 18 3.19 8.65 -8.51
CA LEU A 18 2.04 9.31 -7.87
C LEU A 18 2.05 9.12 -6.35
N THR A 19 2.47 7.95 -5.87
CA THR A 19 2.70 7.70 -4.44
C THR A 19 3.74 8.68 -3.89
N ALA A 20 4.87 8.88 -4.59
CA ALA A 20 5.88 9.86 -4.19
C ALA A 20 5.36 11.31 -4.26
N TYR A 21 4.65 11.67 -5.32
CA TYR A 21 4.06 12.99 -5.52
C TYR A 21 2.91 13.31 -4.56
N SER A 22 2.46 12.37 -3.73
CA SER A 22 1.43 12.64 -2.72
C SER A 22 1.80 13.76 -1.74
N VAL A 23 3.09 14.10 -1.59
CA VAL A 23 3.55 15.31 -0.86
C VAL A 23 2.95 16.61 -1.42
N PHE A 24 2.71 16.68 -2.73
CA PHE A 24 2.11 17.87 -3.34
C PHE A 24 0.64 18.07 -2.96
N THR A 25 -0.01 17.11 -2.29
CA THR A 25 -1.40 17.28 -1.81
C THR A 25 -1.51 18.30 -0.67
N ASP A 26 -0.38 18.66 -0.05
CA ASP A 26 -0.28 19.70 0.98
C ASP A 26 0.02 21.09 0.40
N TYR A 27 -0.23 21.31 -0.90
CA TYR A 27 0.12 22.56 -1.60
C TYR A 27 -0.41 23.84 -0.95
N GLU A 28 -1.60 23.78 -0.35
CA GLU A 28 -2.24 24.93 0.30
C GLU A 28 -1.45 25.45 1.50
N LEU A 29 -0.67 24.59 2.17
CA LEU A 29 0.16 24.98 3.30
C LEU A 29 1.32 25.90 2.90
N PHE A 30 1.64 25.94 1.60
CA PHE A 30 2.79 26.65 1.05
C PHE A 30 2.41 27.75 0.05
N ASN A 31 1.14 28.19 0.04
CA ASN A 31 0.62 29.17 -0.94
C ASN A 31 0.90 28.77 -2.40
N ALA A 32 0.92 27.47 -2.68
CA ALA A 32 1.08 26.94 -4.02
C ALA A 32 -0.28 26.62 -4.65
N TYR A 33 -0.28 26.33 -5.94
CA TYR A 33 -1.38 25.65 -6.61
C TYR A 33 -0.82 24.46 -7.39
N VAL A 34 -1.41 23.28 -7.18
CA VAL A 34 -1.00 22.05 -7.87
C VAL A 34 -2.21 21.40 -8.54
N SER A 35 -2.03 20.99 -9.80
CA SER A 35 -3.05 20.25 -10.54
C SER A 35 -2.41 19.17 -11.41
N LEU A 36 -3.12 18.06 -11.63
CA LEU A 36 -2.73 17.03 -12.58
C LEU A 36 -3.55 17.21 -13.87
N THR A 37 -2.90 17.55 -14.97
CA THR A 37 -3.54 17.69 -16.29
C THR A 37 -2.91 16.71 -17.27
N GLY A 38 -3.67 15.67 -17.64
CA GLY A 38 -3.16 14.57 -18.47
C GLY A 38 -1.98 13.86 -17.81
N GLU A 39 -0.82 13.88 -18.47
CA GLU A 39 0.42 13.28 -17.99
C GLU A 39 1.37 14.29 -17.33
N ARG A 40 0.85 15.43 -16.85
CA ARG A 40 1.68 16.49 -16.25
C ARG A 40 1.12 16.99 -14.94
N LEU A 41 1.99 17.04 -13.93
CA LEU A 41 1.75 17.73 -12.67
C LEU A 41 2.21 19.19 -12.82
N LEU A 42 1.25 20.10 -12.87
CA LEU A 42 1.47 21.53 -12.99
C LEU A 42 1.54 22.16 -11.60
N ILE A 43 2.64 22.86 -11.32
CA ILE A 43 2.91 23.47 -10.03
C ILE A 43 3.11 24.96 -10.22
N ASN A 44 2.21 25.76 -9.67
CA ASN A 44 2.34 27.21 -9.61
C ASN A 44 2.74 27.61 -8.19
N ALA A 45 4.04 27.82 -7.99
CA ALA A 45 4.64 28.20 -6.72
C ALA A 45 6.01 28.85 -6.98
N ASP A 46 6.57 29.46 -5.95
CA ASP A 46 7.95 29.93 -5.96
C ASP A 46 8.94 28.75 -5.98
N GLU A 47 10.14 28.99 -6.50
CA GLU A 47 11.20 27.97 -6.58
C GLU A 47 11.49 27.31 -5.23
N ASN A 48 11.57 28.11 -4.17
CA ASN A 48 11.84 27.61 -2.82
C ASN A 48 10.76 26.65 -2.32
N VAL A 49 9.51 26.87 -2.71
CA VAL A 49 8.38 25.98 -2.36
C VAL A 49 8.48 24.67 -3.13
N VAL A 50 8.78 24.71 -4.43
CA VAL A 50 8.95 23.48 -5.23
C VAL A 50 10.16 22.68 -4.76
N LYS A 51 11.29 23.35 -4.46
CA LYS A 51 12.48 22.74 -3.86
C LYS A 51 12.15 22.08 -2.52
N ALA A 52 11.31 22.72 -1.68
CA ALA A 52 10.84 22.14 -0.43
C ALA A 52 9.97 20.89 -0.65
N PHE A 53 9.03 20.90 -1.60
CA PHE A 53 8.24 19.70 -1.94
C PHE A 53 9.12 18.55 -2.40
N LEU A 54 10.06 18.79 -3.31
CA LEU A 54 10.93 17.74 -3.81
C LEU A 54 11.80 17.13 -2.70
N LYS A 55 12.31 17.97 -1.79
CA LYS A 55 13.02 17.50 -0.60
C LYS A 55 12.12 16.66 0.31
N GLU A 56 10.90 17.12 0.55
CA GLU A 56 9.92 16.47 1.43
C GLU A 56 9.52 15.08 0.92
N ILE A 57 9.47 14.85 -0.40
CA ILE A 57 9.27 13.50 -0.97
C ILE A 57 10.29 12.51 -0.40
N PHE A 58 11.57 12.89 -0.42
CA PHE A 58 12.64 12.02 0.07
C PHE A 58 12.67 11.94 1.59
N SER A 59 12.43 13.05 2.28
CA SER A 59 12.37 13.09 3.74
C SER A 59 11.28 12.15 4.29
N MET A 60 10.07 12.24 3.73
CA MET A 60 8.97 11.37 4.12
C MET A 60 9.26 9.89 3.81
N ALA A 61 9.85 9.59 2.65
CA ALA A 61 10.24 8.22 2.32
C ALA A 61 11.32 7.69 3.28
N ILE A 62 12.28 8.51 3.68
CA ILE A 62 13.31 8.15 4.69
C ILE A 62 12.68 7.84 6.04
N GLU A 63 11.79 8.72 6.53
CA GLU A 63 11.07 8.50 7.79
C GLU A 63 10.24 7.22 7.72
N ASN A 64 9.50 7.02 6.63
CA ASN A 64 8.67 5.84 6.44
C ASN A 64 9.50 4.54 6.37
N ALA A 65 10.67 4.56 5.71
CA ALA A 65 11.61 3.44 5.72
C ALA A 65 12.07 3.11 7.15
N LYS A 66 12.52 4.11 7.92
CA LYS A 66 12.94 3.92 9.32
C LYS A 66 11.81 3.38 10.18
N LEU A 67 10.61 3.92 10.03
CA LEU A 67 9.42 3.44 10.73
C LEU A 67 9.16 1.96 10.44
N LYS A 68 9.25 1.55 9.16
CA LYS A 68 9.05 0.16 8.75
C LYS A 68 10.15 -0.76 9.30
N THR A 69 11.42 -0.37 9.22
CA THR A 69 12.55 -1.24 9.63
C THR A 69 12.79 -1.23 11.14
N GLU A 70 12.74 -0.07 11.79
CA GLU A 70 13.11 0.12 13.19
C GLU A 70 11.95 -0.17 14.14
N LYS A 71 10.73 0.30 13.80
CA LYS A 71 9.55 0.17 14.67
C LYS A 71 8.68 -1.04 14.33
N LEU A 72 8.31 -1.19 13.07
CA LEU A 72 7.41 -2.27 12.62
C LEU A 72 8.15 -3.58 12.33
N LYS A 73 9.48 -3.55 12.28
CA LYS A 73 10.33 -4.72 11.98
C LYS A 73 9.94 -5.42 10.67
N VAL A 74 9.55 -4.62 9.68
CA VAL A 74 9.21 -5.12 8.35
C VAL A 74 10.50 -5.58 7.67
N TYR A 75 10.52 -6.85 7.27
CA TYR A 75 11.63 -7.44 6.52
C TYR A 75 11.56 -7.05 5.04
N SER A 76 12.72 -7.03 4.38
CA SER A 76 12.89 -6.78 2.94
C SER A 76 13.84 -7.82 2.35
N PRO A 77 13.57 -8.34 1.14
CA PRO A 77 14.43 -9.33 0.52
C PRO A 77 15.78 -8.71 0.13
N ALA A 78 16.80 -9.56 0.05
CA ALA A 78 18.10 -9.19 -0.49
C ALA A 78 17.97 -8.68 -1.94
N ILE A 79 18.82 -7.73 -2.30
CA ILE A 79 18.84 -7.17 -3.66
C ILE A 79 19.17 -8.26 -4.67
N HIS A 80 18.38 -8.33 -5.74
CA HIS A 80 18.65 -9.27 -6.82
C HIS A 80 19.93 -8.87 -7.58
N LYS A 81 20.70 -9.87 -8.06
CA LYS A 81 22.00 -9.67 -8.72
C LYS A 81 21.98 -8.61 -9.83
N ASN A 82 20.94 -8.62 -10.68
CA ASN A 82 20.83 -7.65 -11.78
C ASN A 82 20.57 -6.23 -11.28
N ASP A 83 19.81 -6.08 -10.20
CA ASP A 83 19.56 -4.77 -9.59
C ASP A 83 20.82 -4.29 -8.88
N GLY A 84 21.56 -5.20 -8.23
CA GLY A 84 22.89 -4.93 -7.68
C GLY A 84 23.85 -4.35 -8.73
N GLN A 85 23.85 -4.85 -9.96
CA GLN A 85 24.67 -4.28 -11.05
C GLN A 85 24.25 -2.86 -11.44
N VAL A 86 22.94 -2.58 -11.49
CA VAL A 86 22.43 -1.23 -11.76
C VAL A 86 22.87 -0.27 -10.66
N LEU A 87 22.72 -0.69 -9.40
CA LEU A 87 23.06 0.10 -8.23
C LEU A 87 24.58 0.31 -8.10
N GLN A 88 25.40 -0.71 -8.39
CA GLN A 88 26.85 -0.58 -8.47
C GLN A 88 27.31 0.39 -9.56
N LYS A 89 26.59 0.46 -10.69
CA LYS A 89 26.87 1.47 -11.73
C LYS A 89 26.47 2.88 -11.28
N LEU A 90 25.40 3.01 -10.49
CA LEU A 90 24.93 4.28 -9.94
C LEU A 90 25.85 4.80 -8.83
N SER A 91 26.28 3.92 -7.94
CA SER A 91 27.06 4.21 -6.72
C SER A 91 28.22 5.20 -6.90
N PRO A 92 29.16 5.01 -7.86
CA PRO A 92 30.25 5.96 -8.08
C PRO A 92 29.76 7.35 -8.50
N ASN A 93 28.67 7.44 -9.25
CA ASN A 93 28.16 8.72 -9.78
C ASN A 93 27.49 9.59 -8.73
N ILE A 94 27.14 9.01 -7.58
CA ILE A 94 26.45 9.71 -6.48
C ILE A 94 27.19 9.58 -5.15
N GLY A 95 28.36 8.94 -5.14
CA GLY A 95 29.22 8.84 -3.95
C GLY A 95 28.66 7.94 -2.83
N ILE A 96 27.83 6.93 -3.14
CA ILE A 96 27.28 6.01 -2.13
C ILE A 96 27.82 4.59 -2.32
N ASN A 97 28.03 3.87 -1.21
CA ASN A 97 28.43 2.47 -1.25
C ASN A 97 27.23 1.55 -0.98
N ILE A 98 26.88 0.70 -1.95
CA ILE A 98 25.77 -0.27 -1.88
C ILE A 98 26.37 -1.67 -2.08
N VAL A 99 26.61 -2.39 -0.98
CA VAL A 99 27.18 -3.75 -0.98
C VAL A 99 26.40 -4.60 0.02
N ASP A 100 25.93 -5.77 -0.43
CA ASP A 100 25.31 -6.83 0.39
C ASP A 100 24.12 -6.39 1.27
N GLU A 101 23.22 -5.58 0.70
CA GLU A 101 22.04 -5.03 1.39
C GLU A 101 20.71 -5.55 0.84
N ASP A 102 19.64 -5.37 1.63
CA ASP A 102 18.26 -5.53 1.19
C ASP A 102 17.73 -4.27 0.47
N TYR A 103 16.59 -4.40 -0.22
CA TYR A 103 16.00 -3.28 -0.98
C TYR A 103 15.68 -2.03 -0.14
N LEU A 104 15.20 -2.16 1.10
CA LEU A 104 14.88 -1.01 1.95
C LEU A 104 16.15 -0.32 2.46
N SER A 105 17.16 -1.11 2.84
CA SER A 105 18.46 -0.59 3.28
C SER A 105 19.15 0.22 2.17
N CYS A 106 19.17 -0.31 0.94
CA CYS A 106 19.68 0.42 -0.21
C CYS A 106 18.85 1.65 -0.55
N ALA A 107 17.51 1.54 -0.49
CA ALA A 107 16.62 2.68 -0.74
C ALA A 107 16.93 3.83 0.23
N LEU A 108 17.11 3.55 1.52
CA LEU A 108 17.42 4.56 2.54
C LEU A 108 18.68 5.37 2.21
N LYS A 109 19.75 4.70 1.72
CA LYS A 109 20.98 5.38 1.30
C LYS A 109 20.77 6.29 0.10
N LEU A 110 20.08 5.77 -0.92
CA LEU A 110 19.80 6.54 -2.13
C LEU A 110 18.91 7.75 -1.84
N LEU A 111 17.89 7.58 -0.99
CA LEU A 111 16.97 8.64 -0.62
C LEU A 111 17.67 9.76 0.16
N ARG A 112 18.60 9.42 1.07
CA ARG A 112 19.41 10.43 1.78
C ARG A 112 20.27 11.25 0.82
N TRP A 113 20.92 10.59 -0.13
CA TRP A 113 21.63 11.30 -1.19
C TRP A 113 20.68 12.22 -1.98
N ALA A 114 19.52 11.72 -2.40
CA ALA A 114 18.55 12.47 -3.18
C ALA A 114 18.00 13.69 -2.41
N GLU A 115 17.71 13.56 -1.11
CA GLU A 115 17.24 14.63 -0.23
C GLU A 115 18.24 15.81 -0.17
N GLU A 116 19.54 15.52 -0.12
CA GLU A 116 20.57 16.57 -0.14
C GLU A 116 20.83 17.12 -1.55
N ASP A 117 20.89 16.23 -2.53
CA ASP A 117 21.26 16.55 -3.90
C ASP A 117 20.18 17.38 -4.60
N VAL A 118 18.89 17.18 -4.29
CA VAL A 118 17.80 17.98 -4.87
C VAL A 118 17.84 19.44 -4.47
N VAL A 119 18.37 19.76 -3.28
CA VAL A 119 18.56 21.15 -2.85
C VAL A 119 19.75 21.78 -3.57
N LYS A 120 20.85 21.03 -3.71
CA LYS A 120 22.11 21.51 -4.32
C LYS A 120 22.03 21.64 -5.84
N ASN A 121 21.32 20.72 -6.50
CA ASN A 121 21.28 20.56 -7.95
C ASN A 121 19.85 20.70 -8.51
N TYR A 122 19.06 21.61 -7.94
CA TYR A 122 17.62 21.75 -8.20
C TYR A 122 17.26 21.86 -9.69
N ASP A 123 17.95 22.69 -10.46
CA ASP A 123 17.63 22.89 -11.88
C ASP A 123 17.73 21.59 -12.69
N ARG A 124 18.75 20.77 -12.37
CA ARG A 124 18.91 19.44 -12.96
C ARG A 124 17.73 18.53 -12.62
N TRP A 125 17.26 18.56 -11.37
CA TRP A 125 16.10 17.76 -10.97
C TRP A 125 14.83 18.17 -11.72
N ILE A 126 14.58 19.48 -11.83
CA ILE A 126 13.43 19.99 -12.59
C ILE A 126 13.53 19.59 -14.06
N GLU A 127 14.69 19.77 -14.69
CA GLU A 127 14.93 19.37 -16.08
C GLU A 127 14.65 17.87 -16.27
N GLN A 128 15.29 17.00 -15.49
CA GLN A 128 15.17 15.56 -15.63
C GLN A 128 13.73 15.07 -15.38
N LEU A 129 13.07 15.56 -14.32
CA LEU A 129 11.68 15.20 -13.99
C LEU A 129 10.64 15.81 -14.96
N SER A 130 11.04 16.73 -15.83
CA SER A 130 10.19 17.30 -16.88
C SER A 130 10.32 16.56 -18.22
N MET A 131 11.17 15.53 -18.30
CA MET A 131 11.50 14.83 -19.54
C MET A 131 10.98 13.38 -19.57
N ILE A 132 10.20 13.07 -20.60
CA ILE A 132 9.81 11.70 -20.99
C ILE A 132 9.96 11.53 -22.50
N GLU A 133 10.61 10.45 -22.92
CA GLU A 133 10.73 10.06 -24.33
C GLU A 133 10.12 8.66 -24.51
N VAL A 134 9.05 8.56 -25.30
CA VAL A 134 8.38 7.30 -25.60
C VAL A 134 8.81 6.81 -26.98
N SER A 135 9.45 5.65 -27.03
CA SER A 135 9.81 4.97 -28.28
C SER A 135 9.09 3.63 -28.40
N ARG A 136 9.18 3.00 -29.58
CA ARG A 136 8.57 1.67 -29.82
C ARG A 136 9.11 0.55 -28.92
N LYS A 137 10.28 0.74 -28.28
CA LYS A 137 10.96 -0.32 -27.49
C LYS A 137 11.21 0.06 -26.04
N ASN A 138 11.24 1.35 -25.73
CA ASN A 138 11.55 1.83 -24.39
C ASN A 138 10.81 3.13 -24.08
N ILE A 139 10.62 3.37 -22.79
CA ILE A 139 10.24 4.67 -22.23
C ILE A 139 11.46 5.17 -21.47
N LYS A 140 12.01 6.32 -21.87
CA LYS A 140 13.07 6.99 -21.12
C LYS A 140 12.44 8.06 -20.25
N LEU A 141 12.76 8.02 -18.96
CA LEU A 141 12.44 9.06 -18.00
C LEU A 141 13.74 9.80 -17.68
N GLY A 142 13.80 11.10 -18.01
CA GLY A 142 15.05 11.85 -18.04
C GLY A 142 16.01 11.34 -19.11
N ASP A 143 17.31 11.32 -18.80
CA ASP A 143 18.36 10.87 -19.72
C ASP A 143 18.36 9.35 -20.02
N GLY A 144 17.65 8.54 -19.23
CA GLY A 144 17.58 7.08 -19.40
C GLY A 144 18.90 6.33 -19.12
N SER A 145 19.80 6.90 -18.32
CA SER A 145 21.14 6.33 -18.03
C SER A 145 21.10 4.93 -17.41
N TYR A 146 20.10 4.64 -16.58
CA TYR A 146 19.99 3.41 -15.79
C TYR A 146 18.82 2.54 -16.26
N ALA A 147 18.99 1.22 -16.14
CA ALA A 147 17.88 0.30 -16.31
C ALA A 147 16.99 0.35 -15.06
N ASN A 148 15.69 0.19 -15.22
CA ASN A 148 14.78 0.12 -14.08
C ASN A 148 15.05 -1.13 -13.19
N LEU A 149 14.72 -1.07 -11.91
CA LEU A 149 14.88 -2.21 -10.99
C LEU A 149 13.83 -3.29 -11.27
N GLN A 150 14.18 -4.55 -11.02
CA GLN A 150 13.29 -5.66 -11.36
C GLN A 150 11.93 -5.65 -10.63
N PRO A 151 11.82 -5.31 -9.33
CA PRO A 151 10.52 -5.15 -8.69
C PRO A 151 9.62 -4.09 -9.35
N PHE A 152 10.19 -3.15 -10.11
CA PHE A 152 9.45 -2.10 -10.79
C PHE A 152 9.16 -2.44 -12.27
N LYS A 153 9.65 -3.57 -12.76
CA LYS A 153 9.50 -4.06 -14.15
C LYS A 153 8.39 -5.10 -14.31
N ILE A 154 7.48 -5.21 -13.35
CA ILE A 154 6.53 -6.34 -13.29
C ILE A 154 5.62 -6.47 -14.53
N GLU A 155 5.27 -5.36 -15.18
CA GLU A 155 4.50 -5.34 -16.44
C GLU A 155 5.17 -6.11 -17.57
N LYS A 156 6.51 -6.19 -17.57
CA LYS A 156 7.27 -6.93 -18.59
C LYS A 156 7.10 -8.45 -18.45
N TYR A 157 6.77 -8.90 -17.24
CA TYR A 157 6.62 -10.31 -16.88
C TYR A 157 5.16 -10.77 -16.83
N GLU A 158 4.18 -9.86 -16.84
CA GLU A 158 2.75 -10.18 -16.95
C GLU A 158 2.35 -10.76 -18.32
N TYR A 159 3.03 -10.36 -19.40
CA TYR A 159 2.63 -10.76 -20.75
C TYR A 159 3.29 -12.07 -21.21
N GLY A 160 3.01 -13.13 -20.46
CA GLY A 160 2.98 -14.50 -20.96
C GLY A 160 1.55 -14.84 -21.41
N LYS A 161 1.19 -14.49 -22.65
CA LYS A 161 -0.12 -14.70 -23.30
C LYS A 161 -1.29 -13.83 -22.79
N GLY A 162 -1.41 -12.63 -23.36
CA GLY A 162 -2.68 -12.07 -23.81
C GLY A 162 -3.67 -11.54 -22.76
N PHE A 163 -3.52 -10.28 -22.37
CA PHE A 163 -4.63 -9.39 -21.96
C PHE A 163 -4.29 -7.96 -22.41
N GLY A 164 -5.18 -7.29 -23.16
CA GLY A 164 -5.06 -5.86 -23.50
C GLY A 164 -4.26 -5.49 -24.77
N ASN A 165 -4.61 -4.34 -25.37
CA ASN A 165 -4.08 -3.82 -26.64
C ASN A 165 -2.60 -3.34 -26.58
N PHE A 166 -1.94 -3.40 -25.42
CA PHE A 166 -0.52 -3.07 -25.30
C PHE A 166 0.37 -4.26 -25.67
N LYS A 167 0.56 -4.47 -26.97
CA LYS A 167 1.46 -5.50 -27.53
C LYS A 167 2.96 -5.21 -27.37
N ILE A 168 3.36 -4.20 -26.59
CA ILE A 168 4.73 -3.71 -26.56
C ILE A 168 5.33 -3.91 -25.17
N LYS A 169 6.34 -4.80 -25.08
CA LYS A 169 7.25 -4.87 -23.92
C LYS A 169 8.09 -3.60 -23.87
N LEU A 170 7.57 -2.54 -23.24
CA LEU A 170 8.30 -1.29 -23.04
C LEU A 170 9.28 -1.46 -21.87
N ASP A 171 10.57 -1.24 -22.12
CA ASP A 171 11.59 -1.21 -21.07
C ASP A 171 11.73 0.22 -20.55
N TYR A 172 11.50 0.44 -19.25
CA TYR A 172 11.75 1.74 -18.63
C TYR A 172 13.26 1.93 -18.39
N ARG A 173 13.77 3.05 -18.87
CA ARG A 173 15.11 3.55 -18.55
C ARG A 173 14.99 4.86 -17.81
N LEU A 174 15.76 5.03 -16.76
CA LEU A 174 15.61 6.10 -15.78
C LEU A 174 16.92 6.89 -15.67
N SER A 175 16.83 8.21 -15.53
CA SER A 175 17.90 8.99 -14.90
C SER A 175 18.02 8.64 -13.42
N ARG A 176 19.08 9.11 -12.76
CA ARG A 176 19.24 8.90 -11.30
C ARG A 176 18.13 9.59 -10.51
N GLU A 177 17.66 10.75 -10.97
CA GLU A 177 16.58 11.53 -10.35
C GLU A 177 15.26 10.75 -10.42
N TRP A 178 14.94 10.19 -11.58
CA TRP A 178 13.75 9.34 -11.76
C TRP A 178 13.84 8.04 -10.99
N LEU A 179 15.02 7.41 -10.93
CA LEU A 179 15.22 6.20 -10.14
C LEU A 179 15.02 6.47 -8.64
N SER A 180 15.56 7.59 -8.13
CA SER A 180 15.33 8.02 -6.74
C SER A 180 13.86 8.31 -6.46
N LEU A 181 13.14 8.96 -7.38
CA LEU A 181 11.72 9.23 -7.24
C LEU A 181 10.88 7.94 -7.22
N ALA A 182 11.18 7.00 -8.13
CA ALA A 182 10.52 5.69 -8.14
C ALA A 182 10.80 4.89 -6.85
N ILE A 183 12.03 4.98 -6.32
CA ILE A 183 12.40 4.36 -5.05
C ILE A 183 11.68 5.01 -3.87
N ALA A 184 11.47 6.33 -3.87
CA ALA A 184 10.67 7.00 -2.85
C ALA A 184 9.23 6.45 -2.84
N GLY A 185 8.61 6.35 -4.02
CA GLY A 185 7.29 5.74 -4.20
C GLY A 185 7.24 4.28 -3.77
N PHE A 186 8.28 3.50 -4.10
CA PHE A 186 8.41 2.11 -3.66
C PHE A 186 8.45 2.04 -2.14
N VAL A 187 9.29 2.83 -1.47
CA VAL A 187 9.40 2.82 -0.01
C VAL A 187 8.08 3.17 0.65
N LEU A 188 7.39 4.22 0.18
CA LEU A 188 6.08 4.62 0.72
C LEU A 188 5.03 3.52 0.56
N SER A 189 4.96 2.90 -0.63
CA SER A 189 4.02 1.82 -0.94
C SER A 189 4.41 0.46 -0.32
N TYR A 190 5.68 0.22 -0.01
CA TYR A 190 6.18 -1.07 0.44
C TYR A 190 5.55 -1.50 1.76
N SER A 191 4.70 -2.52 1.73
CA SER A 191 3.96 -2.96 2.90
C SER A 191 4.76 -3.96 3.72
N CYS A 192 5.14 -5.09 3.11
CA CYS A 192 5.99 -6.12 3.71
C CYS A 192 6.52 -7.11 2.66
N PHE A 193 7.46 -7.96 3.10
CA PHE A 193 7.81 -9.20 2.40
C PHE A 193 7.29 -10.41 3.18
N ALA A 194 6.35 -11.15 2.61
CA ALA A 194 5.71 -12.28 3.27
C ALA A 194 5.40 -13.41 2.28
N GLY A 195 5.69 -14.66 2.66
CA GLY A 195 5.41 -15.81 1.79
C GLY A 195 6.20 -15.83 0.48
N GLY A 196 7.36 -15.18 0.42
CA GLY A 196 8.14 -15.01 -0.80
C GLY A 196 7.61 -13.92 -1.74
N GLU A 197 6.68 -13.07 -1.27
CA GLU A 197 6.07 -12.00 -2.04
C GLU A 197 6.41 -10.64 -1.46
N ILE A 198 6.79 -9.68 -2.33
CA ILE A 198 6.78 -8.26 -2.02
C ILE A 198 5.34 -7.77 -2.13
N ILE A 199 4.84 -7.16 -1.06
CA ILE A 199 3.50 -6.58 -1.01
C ILE A 199 3.64 -5.07 -1.09
N LEU A 200 3.05 -4.45 -2.12
CA LEU A 200 2.98 -2.99 -2.25
C LEU A 200 1.54 -2.52 -2.13
N THR A 201 1.37 -1.36 -1.50
CA THR A 201 0.10 -0.64 -1.40
C THR A 201 0.31 0.80 -1.90
N PRO A 202 0.42 1.01 -3.24
CA PRO A 202 0.60 2.36 -3.78
C PRO A 202 -0.67 3.21 -3.60
N LEU A 203 -0.50 4.53 -3.70
CA LEU A 203 -1.64 5.46 -3.74
C LEU A 203 -2.38 5.28 -5.07
N PRO A 204 -3.68 4.91 -5.07
CA PRO A 204 -4.47 4.92 -6.28
C PRO A 204 -4.57 6.34 -6.84
N GLU A 205 -4.50 6.47 -8.16
CA GLU A 205 -4.57 7.77 -8.84
C GLU A 205 -5.85 8.54 -8.50
N GLU A 206 -6.99 7.84 -8.35
CA GLU A 206 -8.25 8.43 -7.90
C GLU A 206 -8.14 9.09 -6.51
N ILE A 207 -7.39 8.48 -5.59
CA ILE A 207 -7.18 9.00 -4.24
C ILE A 207 -6.22 10.18 -4.29
N PHE A 208 -5.18 10.12 -5.13
CA PHE A 208 -4.29 11.26 -5.36
C PHE A 208 -5.06 12.47 -5.91
N LEU A 209 -5.90 12.27 -6.92
CA LEU A 209 -6.75 13.30 -7.50
C LEU A 209 -7.77 13.85 -6.50
N ARG A 210 -8.41 12.99 -5.70
CA ARG A 210 -9.30 13.42 -4.63
C ARG A 210 -8.54 14.25 -3.59
N ALA A 211 -7.35 13.82 -3.19
CA ALA A 211 -6.50 14.55 -2.26
C ALA A 211 -6.04 15.92 -2.80
N LEU A 212 -5.87 16.09 -4.12
CA LEU A 212 -5.60 17.40 -4.72
C LEU A 212 -6.84 18.30 -4.70
N ASN A 213 -8.02 17.77 -5.03
CA ASN A 213 -9.19 18.60 -5.33
C ASN A 213 -10.18 18.78 -4.17
N ASP A 214 -10.17 17.89 -3.16
CA ASP A 214 -11.15 17.85 -2.08
C ASP A 214 -10.51 18.15 -0.72
N ARG A 215 -10.69 19.39 -0.26
CA ARG A 215 -10.22 19.83 1.06
C ARG A 215 -10.89 19.09 2.21
N SER A 216 -12.17 18.76 2.08
CA SER A 216 -12.91 18.04 3.13
C SER A 216 -12.34 16.63 3.31
N TYR A 217 -11.99 15.97 2.21
CA TYR A 217 -11.29 14.69 2.25
C TYR A 217 -9.94 14.81 2.97
N ARG A 218 -9.09 15.78 2.61
CA ARG A 218 -7.79 16.02 3.29
C ARG A 218 -7.95 16.26 4.79
N ASP A 219 -8.88 17.15 5.16
CA ASP A 219 -9.12 17.50 6.56
C ASP A 219 -9.65 16.29 7.35
N SER A 220 -10.54 15.50 6.75
CA SER A 220 -11.04 14.26 7.35
C SER A 220 -9.94 13.26 7.64
N ILE A 221 -9.06 12.97 6.67
CA ILE A 221 -7.98 11.98 6.88
C ILE A 221 -6.97 12.48 7.91
N LYS A 222 -6.64 13.78 7.93
CA LYS A 222 -5.77 14.38 8.96
C LYS A 222 -6.37 14.26 10.36
N ILE A 223 -7.67 14.51 10.54
CA ILE A 223 -8.36 14.35 11.82
C ILE A 223 -8.37 12.87 12.25
N MET A 224 -8.67 11.95 11.33
CA MET A 224 -8.69 10.51 11.62
C MET A 224 -7.35 10.00 12.12
N THR A 225 -6.26 10.43 11.49
CA THR A 225 -4.90 9.94 11.82
C THR A 225 -4.14 10.83 12.80
N ASP A 226 -4.74 11.92 13.26
CA ASP A 226 -4.08 12.91 14.12
C ASP A 226 -2.78 13.46 13.47
N ALA A 227 -2.86 13.75 12.17
CA ALA A 227 -1.73 14.19 11.36
C ALA A 227 -1.81 15.68 11.03
N LYS A 228 -0.65 16.33 10.96
CA LYS A 228 -0.56 17.76 10.58
C LYS A 228 -0.68 17.98 9.07
N THR A 229 -0.23 17.02 8.28
CA THR A 229 -0.18 17.09 6.82
C THR A 229 -0.83 15.85 6.22
N THR A 230 -1.31 16.00 4.99
CA THR A 230 -1.99 14.96 4.21
C THR A 230 -1.06 13.79 3.95
N ILE A 231 0.21 14.06 3.61
CA ILE A 231 1.20 13.00 3.43
C ILE A 231 1.40 12.15 4.70
N HIS A 232 1.45 12.77 5.87
CA HIS A 232 1.56 12.04 7.14
C HIS A 232 0.26 11.29 7.47
N ALA A 233 -0.90 11.81 7.08
CA ALA A 233 -2.17 11.08 7.19
C ALA A 233 -2.21 9.82 6.31
N LEU A 234 -1.50 9.83 5.18
CA LEU A 234 -1.41 8.68 4.29
C LEU A 234 -0.31 7.70 4.73
N TYR A 235 0.91 8.18 5.02
CA TYR A 235 2.10 7.35 5.18
C TYR A 235 2.87 7.52 6.50
N GLY A 236 2.44 8.40 7.39
CA GLY A 236 3.04 8.57 8.71
C GLY A 236 2.76 7.39 9.65
N GLU A 237 3.13 7.53 10.92
CA GLU A 237 2.99 6.45 11.92
C GLU A 237 1.56 5.88 12.03
N LYS A 238 0.57 6.77 12.10
CA LYS A 238 -0.86 6.42 12.07
C LYS A 238 -1.45 6.50 10.66
N GLY A 239 -0.60 6.50 9.63
CA GLY A 239 -1.00 6.67 8.24
C GLY A 239 -1.89 5.52 7.76
N LEU A 240 -2.87 5.85 6.92
CA LEU A 240 -3.87 4.91 6.38
C LEU A 240 -3.24 3.82 5.50
N TYR A 241 -2.18 4.15 4.75
CA TYR A 241 -1.46 3.22 3.87
C TYR A 241 -0.36 2.43 4.61
N LEU A 242 -0.19 2.67 5.90
CA LEU A 242 0.71 1.88 6.75
C LEU A 242 -0.01 0.73 7.47
N VAL A 243 -1.35 0.69 7.45
CA VAL A 243 -2.15 -0.41 8.02
C VAL A 243 -1.69 -1.78 7.47
N PRO A 244 -1.48 -1.97 6.15
CA PRO A 244 -0.96 -3.23 5.61
C PRO A 244 0.41 -3.64 6.16
N SER A 245 1.32 -2.67 6.40
CA SER A 245 2.61 -2.91 7.04
C SER A 245 2.48 -3.37 8.49
N ARG A 246 1.54 -2.80 9.25
CA ARG A 246 1.25 -3.22 10.64
C ARG A 246 0.66 -4.63 10.70
N LEU A 247 -0.11 -5.03 9.68
CA LEU A 247 -0.61 -6.40 9.60
C LEU A 247 0.52 -7.41 9.34
N ALA A 248 1.51 -7.04 8.50
CA ALA A 248 2.69 -7.84 8.16
C ALA A 248 2.36 -9.29 7.72
N LEU A 249 1.29 -9.46 6.96
CA LEU A 249 0.78 -10.75 6.50
C LEU A 249 0.61 -10.76 4.98
N PRO A 250 0.75 -11.93 4.32
CA PRO A 250 0.43 -12.04 2.91
C PRO A 250 -1.08 -11.85 2.71
N PRO A 251 -1.52 -11.11 1.69
CA PRO A 251 -2.93 -10.87 1.40
C PRO A 251 -3.63 -12.06 0.74
N SER A 252 -3.43 -13.26 1.29
CA SER A 252 -4.00 -14.52 0.79
C SER A 252 -4.47 -15.41 1.96
N PRO A 253 -5.74 -15.84 2.00
CA PRO A 253 -6.79 -15.58 1.00
C PRO A 253 -7.32 -14.14 1.11
N THR A 254 -7.60 -13.52 -0.03
CA THR A 254 -7.97 -12.10 -0.17
C THR A 254 -9.13 -11.69 0.74
N VAL A 255 -10.18 -12.51 0.85
CA VAL A 255 -11.34 -12.20 1.70
C VAL A 255 -11.00 -12.14 3.19
N ALA A 256 -10.18 -13.06 3.69
CA ALA A 256 -9.76 -13.03 5.09
C ALA A 256 -8.89 -11.81 5.37
N TYR A 257 -8.01 -11.45 4.43
CA TYR A 257 -7.18 -10.26 4.53
C TYR A 257 -8.02 -8.97 4.47
N LEU A 258 -9.00 -8.89 3.57
CA LEU A 258 -9.90 -7.75 3.45
C LEU A 258 -10.70 -7.51 4.73
N LEU A 259 -11.26 -8.58 5.31
CA LEU A 259 -11.94 -8.52 6.60
C LEU A 259 -11.00 -8.06 7.72
N LEU A 260 -9.78 -8.59 7.75
CA LEU A 260 -8.78 -8.23 8.76
C LEU A 260 -8.38 -6.76 8.61
N LEU A 261 -8.12 -6.31 7.39
CA LEU A 261 -7.77 -4.92 7.09
C LEU A 261 -8.87 -3.97 7.53
N GLY A 262 -10.14 -4.25 7.18
CA GLY A 262 -11.26 -3.42 7.59
C GLY A 262 -11.47 -3.36 9.11
N LEU A 263 -11.43 -4.51 9.80
CA LEU A 263 -11.56 -4.55 11.27
C LEU A 263 -10.41 -3.83 11.97
N HIS A 264 -9.18 -4.00 11.46
CA HIS A 264 -8.00 -3.37 12.02
C HIS A 264 -8.03 -1.86 11.82
N THR A 265 -8.35 -1.39 10.60
CA THR A 265 -8.55 0.03 10.30
C THR A 265 -9.63 0.63 11.19
N TYR A 266 -10.78 -0.04 11.34
CA TYR A 266 -11.83 0.46 12.24
C TYR A 266 -11.30 0.59 13.67
N THR A 267 -10.66 -0.44 14.21
CA THR A 267 -10.15 -0.43 15.59
C THR A 267 -9.10 0.65 15.83
N GLU A 268 -8.28 0.96 14.82
CA GLU A 268 -7.26 1.99 14.92
C GLU A 268 -7.87 3.40 14.97
N TYR A 269 -8.96 3.64 14.22
CA TYR A 269 -9.50 4.98 14.01
C TYR A 269 -10.92 5.22 14.54
N TYR A 270 -11.57 4.22 15.19
CA TYR A 270 -13.03 4.20 15.47
C TYR A 270 -13.60 5.45 16.14
N ARG A 271 -12.82 6.20 16.93
CA ARG A 271 -13.29 7.41 17.63
C ARG A 271 -13.41 8.63 16.73
N SER A 272 -12.64 8.66 15.65
CA SER A 272 -12.52 9.81 14.74
C SER A 272 -12.95 9.45 13.33
N LEU A 273 -13.48 8.23 13.13
CA LEU A 273 -13.66 7.62 11.82
C LEU A 273 -14.77 8.28 11.02
N SER A 274 -14.41 8.90 9.89
CA SER A 274 -15.35 9.24 8.82
C SER A 274 -15.34 8.15 7.76
N LEU A 275 -16.42 7.35 7.70
CA LEU A 275 -16.53 6.21 6.77
C LEU A 275 -16.51 6.63 5.29
N GLU A 276 -16.80 7.88 4.97
CA GLU A 276 -16.82 8.44 3.61
C GLU A 276 -15.43 8.91 3.14
N SER A 277 -14.52 9.06 4.10
CA SER A 277 -13.17 9.61 3.89
C SER A 277 -12.09 8.53 3.92
N ILE A 278 -12.45 7.25 4.10
CA ILE A 278 -11.47 6.16 4.00
C ILE A 278 -11.14 5.90 2.51
N PRO A 279 -9.86 5.96 2.11
CA PRO A 279 -9.46 5.64 0.75
C PRO A 279 -9.57 4.14 0.46
N GLN A 280 -9.77 3.82 -0.81
CA GLN A 280 -9.60 2.46 -1.29
C GLN A 280 -8.13 2.06 -1.27
N TYR A 281 -7.85 0.76 -1.17
CA TYR A 281 -6.50 0.22 -1.22
C TYR A 281 -6.29 -0.50 -2.55
N ILE A 282 -5.15 -0.28 -3.19
CA ILE A 282 -4.64 -1.19 -4.23
C ILE A 282 -3.56 -2.03 -3.56
N ILE A 283 -3.64 -3.35 -3.67
CA ILE A 283 -2.58 -4.27 -3.24
C ILE A 283 -1.96 -4.94 -4.46
N LEU A 284 -0.64 -4.83 -4.56
CA LEU A 284 0.18 -5.52 -5.55
C LEU A 284 0.97 -6.63 -4.85
N ARG A 285 0.85 -7.85 -5.36
CA ARG A 285 1.58 -9.02 -4.87
C ARG A 285 2.63 -9.42 -5.88
N ILE A 286 3.90 -9.18 -5.58
CA ILE A 286 5.01 -9.49 -6.48
C ILE A 286 5.75 -10.70 -5.94
N LEU A 287 5.60 -11.86 -6.59
CA LEU A 287 6.34 -13.06 -6.22
C LEU A 287 7.82 -12.88 -6.54
N TYR A 288 8.68 -13.25 -5.60
CA TYR A 288 10.11 -13.38 -5.79
C TYR A 288 10.52 -14.85 -5.70
N SER A 289 10.99 -15.42 -6.82
CA SER A 289 11.45 -16.82 -6.91
C SER A 289 12.94 -16.99 -6.59
N GLY A 290 13.65 -15.91 -6.24
CA GLY A 290 15.11 -15.87 -6.17
C GLY A 290 15.79 -15.49 -7.48
N GLN A 291 15.12 -15.68 -8.63
CA GLN A 291 15.65 -15.35 -9.96
C GLN A 291 14.83 -14.29 -10.70
N THR A 292 13.52 -14.26 -10.45
CA THR A 292 12.59 -13.39 -11.16
C THR A 292 11.56 -12.79 -10.22
N PHE A 293 11.10 -11.59 -10.58
CA PHE A 293 9.93 -10.96 -9.99
C PHE A 293 8.74 -11.10 -10.94
N THR A 294 7.58 -11.44 -10.39
CA THR A 294 6.36 -11.64 -11.19
C THR A 294 5.16 -11.09 -10.45
N LEU A 295 4.38 -10.22 -11.08
CA LEU A 295 3.11 -9.78 -10.51
C LEU A 295 2.16 -10.99 -10.48
N ARG A 296 1.75 -11.39 -9.28
CA ARG A 296 0.74 -12.43 -9.09
C ARG A 296 -0.66 -11.86 -9.18
N GLU A 297 -0.85 -10.69 -8.57
CA GLU A 297 -2.17 -10.11 -8.38
C GLU A 297 -2.04 -8.60 -8.19
N ARG A 298 -2.94 -7.86 -8.85
CA ARG A 298 -3.27 -6.48 -8.55
C ARG A 298 -4.72 -6.47 -8.10
N THR A 299 -4.98 -6.14 -6.85
CA THR A 299 -6.32 -6.23 -6.26
C THR A 299 -6.73 -4.89 -5.70
N GLU A 300 -7.88 -4.40 -6.13
CA GLU A 300 -8.57 -3.27 -5.50
C GLU A 300 -9.38 -3.79 -4.31
N LEU A 301 -9.13 -3.23 -3.14
CA LEU A 301 -9.77 -3.61 -1.90
C LEU A 301 -10.61 -2.45 -1.37
N ASN A 302 -11.94 -2.62 -1.45
CA ASN A 302 -12.90 -1.74 -0.81
C ASN A 302 -13.24 -2.28 0.59
N ILE A 303 -12.70 -1.62 1.63
CA ILE A 303 -12.96 -1.99 3.03
C ILE A 303 -14.25 -1.39 3.61
N GLN A 304 -14.93 -0.50 2.88
CA GLN A 304 -16.07 0.27 3.41
C GLN A 304 -17.22 -0.60 3.97
N PRO A 305 -17.63 -1.71 3.32
CA PRO A 305 -18.65 -2.59 3.90
C PRO A 305 -18.22 -3.19 5.24
N ILE A 306 -16.93 -3.52 5.40
CA ILE A 306 -16.38 -4.10 6.63
C ILE A 306 -16.35 -3.05 7.74
N LEU A 307 -16.04 -1.79 7.41
CA LEU A 307 -16.07 -0.70 8.38
C LEU A 307 -17.49 -0.44 8.90
N ARG A 308 -18.51 -0.48 8.04
CA ARG A 308 -19.93 -0.38 8.45
C ARG A 308 -20.32 -1.53 9.37
N PHE A 309 -19.87 -2.74 9.06
CA PHE A 309 -20.05 -3.89 9.94
C PHE A 309 -19.36 -3.70 11.30
N ALA A 310 -18.11 -3.24 11.32
CA ALA A 310 -17.39 -2.96 12.56
C ALA A 310 -18.08 -1.86 13.39
N GLU A 311 -18.61 -0.82 12.73
CA GLU A 311 -19.40 0.23 13.37
C GLU A 311 -20.70 -0.31 13.98
N SER A 312 -21.40 -1.14 13.23
CA SER A 312 -22.60 -1.84 13.69
C SER A 312 -22.29 -2.72 14.91
N LEU A 313 -21.17 -3.44 14.88
CA LEU A 313 -20.71 -4.26 15.99
C LEU A 313 -20.37 -3.42 17.23
N ALA A 314 -19.74 -2.26 17.06
CA ALA A 314 -19.44 -1.34 18.15
C ALA A 314 -20.69 -0.73 18.81
N LYS A 315 -21.76 -0.51 18.03
CA LYS A 315 -23.04 0.01 18.53
C LYS A 315 -23.87 -1.04 19.28
N ASN A 316 -23.82 -2.30 18.82
CA ASN A 316 -24.69 -3.37 19.32
C ASN A 316 -24.05 -4.25 20.40
N VAL A 317 -22.75 -4.11 20.68
CA VAL A 317 -22.04 -4.97 21.64
C VAL A 317 -21.24 -4.19 22.66
N SER A 318 -21.49 -4.45 23.94
CA SER A 318 -20.76 -3.85 25.07
C SER A 318 -19.28 -4.28 25.12
N ASP A 319 -18.95 -5.51 24.72
CA ASP A 319 -17.57 -6.04 24.69
C ASP A 319 -16.97 -6.05 23.27
N PHE A 320 -17.19 -4.97 22.51
CA PHE A 320 -16.70 -4.80 21.14
C PHE A 320 -15.22 -5.15 20.96
N LYS A 321 -14.35 -4.67 21.86
CA LYS A 321 -12.90 -4.86 21.75
C LYS A 321 -12.47 -6.33 21.83
N SER A 322 -13.12 -7.12 22.68
CA SER A 322 -12.86 -8.55 22.82
C SER A 322 -13.32 -9.32 21.57
N ILE A 323 -14.51 -9.01 21.06
CA ILE A 323 -15.05 -9.65 19.85
C ILE A 323 -14.16 -9.34 18.64
N VAL A 324 -13.78 -8.08 18.43
CA VAL A 324 -12.92 -7.73 17.30
C VAL A 324 -11.55 -8.39 17.42
N ARG A 325 -10.97 -8.47 18.62
CA ARG A 325 -9.70 -9.18 18.83
C ARG A 325 -9.79 -10.66 18.44
N ASP A 326 -10.87 -11.33 18.80
CA ASP A 326 -11.09 -12.73 18.41
C ASP A 326 -11.27 -12.89 16.91
N LEU A 327 -12.02 -11.97 16.26
CA LEU A 327 -12.18 -11.96 14.81
C LEU A 327 -10.86 -11.70 14.10
N GLU A 328 -10.06 -10.74 14.57
CA GLU A 328 -8.73 -10.47 14.02
C GLU A 328 -7.81 -11.70 14.18
N ASP A 329 -7.76 -12.34 15.36
CA ASP A 329 -6.95 -13.55 15.58
C ASP A 329 -7.40 -14.70 14.66
N PHE A 330 -8.72 -14.91 14.52
CA PHE A 330 -9.29 -15.87 13.58
C PHE A 330 -8.87 -15.60 12.13
N LEU A 331 -8.96 -14.35 11.67
CA LEU A 331 -8.61 -13.98 10.29
C LEU A 331 -7.10 -14.10 10.03
N ARG A 332 -6.27 -13.69 11.00
CA ARG A 332 -4.82 -13.92 10.98
C ARG A 332 -4.50 -15.41 10.90
N CYS A 333 -5.21 -16.25 11.67
CA CYS A 333 -5.05 -17.69 11.60
C CYS A 333 -5.48 -18.29 10.27
N THR A 334 -6.57 -17.79 9.68
CA THR A 334 -7.03 -18.19 8.35
C THR A 334 -5.97 -17.94 7.29
N ILE A 335 -5.32 -16.77 7.32
CA ILE A 335 -4.22 -16.41 6.43
C ILE A 335 -3.01 -17.32 6.64
N LYS A 336 -2.59 -17.54 7.90
CA LYS A 336 -1.47 -18.42 8.23
C LYS A 336 -1.69 -19.86 7.76
N LEU A 337 -2.90 -20.37 7.91
CA LEU A 337 -3.27 -21.73 7.49
C LEU A 337 -3.26 -21.92 5.96
N ALA A 338 -3.41 -20.84 5.18
CA ALA A 338 -3.28 -20.90 3.73
C ALA A 338 -1.82 -21.14 3.27
N GLY A 339 -0.85 -20.67 4.06
CA GLY A 339 0.58 -20.88 3.81
C GLY A 339 1.12 -22.23 4.28
N GLY A 340 0.34 -22.99 5.05
CA GLY A 340 0.75 -24.31 5.55
C GLY A 340 0.13 -24.67 6.90
N ARG A 341 0.58 -25.79 7.47
CA ARG A 341 0.09 -26.26 8.78
C ARG A 341 0.55 -25.32 9.89
N ASN A 342 -0.40 -24.87 10.71
CA ASN A 342 -0.12 -24.13 11.93
C ASN A 342 -0.87 -24.79 13.09
N THR A 343 -0.15 -25.36 14.06
CA THR A 343 -0.74 -26.14 15.16
C THR A 343 -1.65 -25.30 16.06
N TYR A 344 -1.23 -24.06 16.39
CA TYR A 344 -2.04 -23.15 17.18
C TYR A 344 -3.38 -22.85 16.49
N CYS A 345 -3.33 -22.44 15.22
CA CYS A 345 -4.53 -22.09 14.47
C CYS A 345 -5.43 -23.30 14.22
N THR A 346 -4.85 -24.47 13.92
CA THR A 346 -5.60 -25.71 13.73
C THR A 346 -6.36 -26.09 15.01
N ASN A 347 -5.70 -26.05 16.16
CA ASN A 347 -6.33 -26.41 17.44
C ASN A 347 -7.39 -25.40 17.87
N ARG A 348 -7.20 -24.11 17.56
CA ARG A 348 -8.08 -23.02 18.02
C ARG A 348 -9.30 -22.80 17.12
N TYR A 349 -9.14 -22.95 15.80
CA TYR A 349 -10.18 -22.60 14.83
C TYR A 349 -10.52 -23.73 13.84
N GLY A 350 -9.71 -24.78 13.78
CA GLY A 350 -9.90 -25.92 12.89
C GLY A 350 -9.08 -25.85 11.61
N SER A 351 -9.44 -26.65 10.61
CA SER A 351 -8.71 -26.72 9.34
C SER A 351 -8.83 -25.43 8.51
N TYR A 352 -7.91 -25.23 7.56
CA TYR A 352 -7.96 -24.13 6.60
C TYR A 352 -9.32 -24.05 5.89
N THR A 353 -9.86 -25.18 5.41
CA THR A 353 -11.14 -25.24 4.69
C THR A 353 -12.30 -24.71 5.52
N VAL A 354 -12.34 -25.04 6.81
CA VAL A 354 -13.35 -24.53 7.75
C VAL A 354 -13.21 -23.02 7.92
N CYS A 355 -11.99 -22.55 8.22
CA CYS A 355 -11.71 -21.14 8.45
C CYS A 355 -12.01 -20.29 7.21
N HIS A 356 -11.56 -20.74 6.04
CA HIS A 356 -11.83 -20.08 4.77
C HIS A 356 -13.33 -19.96 4.49
N ARG A 357 -14.10 -21.04 4.71
CA ARG A 357 -15.55 -21.02 4.52
C ARG A 357 -16.25 -20.05 5.48
N ILE A 358 -15.82 -19.98 6.74
CA ILE A 358 -16.36 -19.02 7.71
C ILE A 358 -16.04 -17.59 7.28
N ALA A 359 -14.80 -17.28 6.89
CA ALA A 359 -14.41 -15.96 6.43
C ALA A 359 -15.21 -15.53 5.18
N GLN A 360 -15.38 -16.41 4.20
CA GLN A 360 -16.21 -16.18 3.01
C GLN A 360 -17.68 -15.92 3.39
N THR A 361 -18.24 -16.74 4.29
CA THR A 361 -19.64 -16.61 4.72
C THR A 361 -19.85 -15.31 5.50
N LEU A 362 -18.89 -14.90 6.34
CA LEU A 362 -18.92 -13.64 7.06
C LEU A 362 -18.91 -12.46 6.08
N TYR A 363 -18.00 -12.46 5.11
CA TYR A 363 -17.97 -11.42 4.09
C TYR A 363 -19.26 -11.37 3.27
N GLN A 364 -19.78 -12.52 2.84
CA GLN A 364 -21.06 -12.60 2.12
C GLN A 364 -22.24 -12.08 2.95
N ALA A 365 -22.25 -12.33 4.26
CA ALA A 365 -23.27 -11.81 5.17
C ALA A 365 -23.14 -10.29 5.37
N ILE A 366 -21.92 -9.76 5.48
CA ILE A 366 -21.67 -8.30 5.51
C ILE A 366 -22.21 -7.61 4.25
N LEU A 367 -22.06 -8.26 3.08
CA LEU A 367 -22.61 -7.76 1.82
C LEU A 367 -24.13 -7.99 1.66
N GLY A 368 -24.79 -8.64 2.62
CA GLY A 368 -26.22 -8.98 2.53
C GLY A 368 -26.57 -10.15 1.61
N SER A 369 -25.57 -10.80 0.99
CA SER A 369 -25.77 -11.95 0.09
C SER A 369 -26.02 -13.28 0.82
N ARG A 370 -25.77 -13.33 2.14
CA ARG A 370 -26.12 -14.46 3.00
C ARG A 370 -26.78 -14.01 4.30
N LYS A 371 -27.65 -14.87 4.81
CA LYS A 371 -28.36 -14.64 6.07
C LYS A 371 -27.43 -14.82 7.29
N PRO A 372 -27.49 -13.95 8.31
CA PRO A 372 -26.64 -14.05 9.50
C PRO A 372 -26.74 -15.42 10.21
N GLU A 373 -27.92 -16.03 10.26
CA GLU A 373 -28.18 -17.33 10.90
C GLU A 373 -27.30 -18.44 10.31
N GLN A 374 -27.04 -18.40 9.00
CA GLN A 374 -26.19 -19.38 8.34
C GLN A 374 -24.74 -19.28 8.82
N LEU A 375 -24.24 -18.05 9.01
CA LEU A 375 -22.90 -17.81 9.55
C LEU A 375 -22.80 -18.31 10.98
N ILE A 376 -23.76 -17.94 11.84
CA ILE A 376 -23.78 -18.34 13.25
C ILE A 376 -23.83 -19.86 13.39
N TYR A 377 -24.71 -20.52 12.64
CA TYR A 377 -24.79 -21.98 12.62
C TYR A 377 -23.47 -22.62 12.16
N LEU A 378 -22.87 -22.08 11.10
CA LEU A 378 -21.60 -22.57 10.57
C LEU A 378 -20.47 -22.46 11.61
N MET A 379 -20.33 -21.31 12.26
CA MET A 379 -19.33 -21.09 13.31
C MET A 379 -19.56 -22.05 14.48
N ALA A 380 -20.77 -22.09 15.03
CA ALA A 380 -21.12 -22.94 16.16
C ALA A 380 -20.93 -24.44 15.88
N ARG A 381 -21.19 -24.90 14.66
CA ARG A 381 -21.13 -26.33 14.33
C ARG A 381 -19.73 -26.83 13.96
N THR A 382 -18.90 -25.98 13.33
CA THR A 382 -17.74 -26.47 12.57
C THR A 382 -16.38 -26.08 13.12
N THR A 383 -16.31 -25.11 14.02
CA THR A 383 -15.08 -24.81 14.77
C THR A 383 -14.90 -25.80 15.94
N PRO A 384 -13.69 -25.94 16.50
CA PRO A 384 -13.46 -26.71 17.73
C PRO A 384 -14.32 -26.24 18.91
N GLU A 385 -14.58 -27.12 19.89
CA GLU A 385 -15.44 -26.83 21.04
C GLU A 385 -14.95 -25.64 21.88
N ASN A 386 -13.65 -25.57 22.12
CA ASN A 386 -13.01 -24.48 22.87
C ASN A 386 -12.69 -23.25 22.01
N SER A 387 -13.22 -23.18 20.78
CA SER A 387 -12.94 -22.05 19.89
C SER A 387 -13.61 -20.77 20.40
N PRO A 388 -12.91 -19.62 20.40
CA PRO A 388 -13.53 -18.34 20.76
C PRO A 388 -14.74 -17.97 19.89
N LEU A 389 -14.76 -18.48 18.65
CA LEU A 389 -15.87 -18.30 17.71
C LEU A 389 -17.18 -18.97 18.14
N ARG A 390 -17.16 -19.86 19.16
CA ARG A 390 -18.38 -20.47 19.73
C ARG A 390 -18.95 -19.71 20.92
N ARG A 391 -18.24 -18.68 21.42
CA ARG A 391 -18.71 -17.92 22.60
C ARG A 391 -20.04 -17.24 22.27
N GLU A 392 -21.05 -17.44 23.11
CA GLU A 392 -22.40 -16.92 22.89
C GLU A 392 -22.40 -15.40 22.66
N GLY A 393 -21.65 -14.64 23.46
CA GLY A 393 -21.53 -13.19 23.29
C GLY A 393 -20.95 -12.77 21.93
N LEU A 394 -19.98 -13.53 21.40
CA LEU A 394 -19.42 -13.28 20.07
C LEU A 394 -20.43 -13.59 18.97
N LEU A 395 -21.08 -14.76 19.05
CA LEU A 395 -22.09 -15.17 18.06
C LEU A 395 -23.27 -14.20 18.02
N LYS A 396 -23.80 -13.84 19.20
CA LYS A 396 -24.88 -12.88 19.33
C LYS A 396 -24.48 -11.50 18.80
N GLY A 397 -23.29 -11.03 19.17
CA GLY A 397 -22.79 -9.73 18.70
C GLY A 397 -22.67 -9.65 17.19
N ILE A 398 -22.12 -10.69 16.55
CA ILE A 398 -22.06 -10.77 15.08
C ILE A 398 -23.46 -10.82 14.46
N TYR A 399 -24.37 -11.62 15.01
CA TYR A 399 -25.73 -11.73 14.52
C TYR A 399 -26.47 -10.40 14.58
N ASP A 400 -26.45 -9.72 15.72
CA ASP A 400 -27.13 -8.44 15.94
C ASP A 400 -26.56 -7.38 15.00
N ALA A 401 -25.22 -7.31 14.88
CA ALA A 401 -24.54 -6.36 14.00
C ALA A 401 -24.86 -6.58 12.51
N LEU A 402 -24.96 -7.83 12.05
CA LEU A 402 -25.33 -8.13 10.66
C LEU A 402 -26.83 -7.89 10.41
N SER A 403 -27.68 -8.19 11.39
CA SER A 403 -29.14 -8.03 11.27
C SER A 403 -29.58 -6.56 11.27
N SER A 404 -28.77 -5.65 11.80
CA SER A 404 -29.02 -4.21 11.70
C SER A 404 -28.50 -3.58 10.40
N LEU A 405 -27.66 -4.27 9.62
CA LEU A 405 -27.22 -3.81 8.29
C LEU A 405 -28.22 -4.12 7.17
N SER A 406 -29.11 -5.08 7.39
CA SER A 406 -30.12 -5.53 6.42
C SER A 406 -31.45 -4.76 6.49
N LYS A 407 -31.54 -3.79 7.40
CA LYS A 407 -32.64 -2.82 7.53
C LYS A 407 -32.20 -1.49 6.93
#